data_AF-A0A7S2MV64-F1
#
_entry.id   AF-A0A7S2MV64-F1
#
_cell.length_a   1.000
_cell.length_b   1.000
_cell.length_c   1.000
_cell.angle_alpha   90.00
_cell.angle_beta   90.00
_cell.angle_gamma   90.00
#
_symmetry.space_group_name_H-M   'P 1'
#
loop_
_entity.id
_entity.type
_entity.pdbx_description
1 polymer ?
#
loop_
_entity_poly.entity_id
_entity_poly.type
_entity_poly.pdbx_seq_one_letter_code
_entity_poly.pdbx_strand_id
1 'polypeptide(L)'
;HVPAHANGGRPIRLDGCTLAKIFSAQITTWDAPEIVALNPSLTVPAGTAIKVVHRMLGSSSTAGFTQYLQMKCPASWSLGSGSTITWPASTAGAQGSGGVSRYIADNEYAIGYLDA
;
A
#
# COMPACT_ATOMS: atom_id res chain seq x y z
N HIS A 1 -4.49 6.52 -0.76
CA HIS A 1 -5.63 7.42 -0.84
C HIS A 1 -6.84 6.69 -1.39
N VAL A 2 -7.74 6.32 -0.48
CA VAL A 2 -9.13 6.03 -0.82
C VAL A 2 -9.90 7.31 -0.52
N PRO A 3 -10.85 7.75 -1.37
CA PRO A 3 -11.63 8.96 -1.11
C PRO A 3 -12.20 8.94 0.31
N ALA A 4 -12.05 10.04 1.06
CA ALA A 4 -12.42 10.07 2.49
C ALA A 4 -13.88 9.66 2.74
N HIS A 5 -14.78 10.00 1.80
CA HIS A 5 -16.19 9.63 1.87
C HIS A 5 -16.44 8.12 1.80
N ALA A 6 -15.55 7.36 1.16
CA ALA A 6 -15.71 5.92 0.99
C ALA A 6 -15.73 5.16 2.31
N ASN A 7 -15.08 5.65 3.37
CA ASN A 7 -15.09 5.02 4.70
C ASN A 7 -15.83 5.86 5.75
N GLY A 8 -16.92 6.50 5.35
CA GLY A 8 -17.71 7.36 6.23
C GLY A 8 -16.93 8.57 6.76
N GLY A 9 -16.01 9.12 5.96
CA GLY A 9 -15.16 10.25 6.34
C GLY A 9 -13.92 9.86 7.16
N ARG A 10 -13.69 8.57 7.44
CA ARG A 10 -12.58 8.11 8.29
C ARG A 10 -11.38 7.63 7.47
N PRO A 11 -10.16 7.75 8.02
CA PRO A 11 -9.00 7.09 7.43
C PRO A 11 -9.22 5.58 7.30
N ILE A 12 -8.70 5.00 6.21
CA ILE A 12 -8.66 3.54 6.04
C ILE A 12 -7.67 2.94 7.04
N ARG A 13 -8.09 1.87 7.70
CA ARG A 13 -7.28 1.07 8.61
C ARG A 13 -6.71 -0.12 7.85
N LEU A 14 -5.40 -0.29 7.92
CA LEU A 14 -4.70 -1.46 7.40
C LEU A 14 -3.72 -1.92 8.47
N ASP A 15 -3.67 -3.22 8.73
CA ASP A 15 -2.63 -3.81 9.57
C ASP A 15 -1.40 -4.20 8.72
N GLY A 16 -0.33 -4.60 9.40
CA GLY A 16 0.92 -4.95 8.73
C GLY A 16 0.78 -6.14 7.76
N CYS A 17 -0.11 -7.09 8.05
CA CYS A 17 -0.34 -8.23 7.16
C CYS A 17 -1.12 -7.86 5.90
N THR A 18 -2.13 -7.01 6.04
CA THR A 18 -2.91 -6.49 4.93
C THR A 18 -2.01 -5.62 4.04
N LEU A 19 -1.18 -4.77 4.64
CA LEU A 19 -0.17 -4.01 3.90
C LEU A 19 0.81 -4.93 3.16
N ALA A 20 1.34 -5.96 3.82
CA ALA A 20 2.26 -6.92 3.20
C ALA A 20 1.63 -7.59 1.96
N LYS A 21 0.38 -8.05 2.08
CA LYS A 21 -0.37 -8.66 0.98
C LYS A 21 -0.64 -7.67 -0.17
N ILE A 22 -1.02 -6.43 0.13
CA ILE A 22 -1.24 -5.38 -0.88
C ILE A 22 0.05 -5.11 -1.67
N PHE A 23 1.15 -4.84 -0.96
CA PHE A 23 2.43 -4.48 -1.58
C PHE A 23 3.14 -5.66 -2.25
N SER A 24 2.73 -6.90 -1.93
CA SER A 24 3.14 -8.12 -2.63
C SER A 24 2.20 -8.52 -3.77
N ALA A 25 1.22 -7.67 -4.12
CA ALA A 25 0.20 -7.91 -5.14
C ALA A 25 -0.69 -9.16 -4.91
N GLN A 26 -0.82 -9.62 -3.66
CA GLN A 26 -1.73 -10.71 -3.27
C GLN A 26 -3.16 -10.19 -3.02
N ILE A 27 -3.30 -8.98 -2.48
CA ILE A 27 -4.56 -8.24 -2.41
C ILE A 27 -4.50 -7.13 -3.46
N THR A 28 -5.39 -7.18 -4.43
CA THR A 28 -5.38 -6.28 -5.59
C THR A 28 -6.60 -5.36 -5.67
N THR A 29 -7.60 -5.54 -4.82
CA THR A 29 -8.82 -4.72 -4.80
C THR A 29 -9.19 -4.26 -3.39
N TRP A 30 -9.81 -3.08 -3.28
CA TRP A 30 -10.18 -2.47 -2.00
C TRP A 30 -11.36 -3.15 -1.29
N ASP A 31 -12.13 -3.96 -1.99
CA ASP A 31 -13.24 -4.78 -1.47
C ASP A 31 -12.78 -6.16 -0.96
N ALA A 32 -11.46 -6.40 -0.87
CA ALA A 32 -10.94 -7.64 -0.32
C ALA A 32 -11.43 -7.88 1.13
N PRO A 33 -11.78 -9.13 1.50
CA PRO A 33 -12.34 -9.44 2.82
C PRO A 33 -11.49 -8.96 3.99
N GLU A 34 -10.17 -9.05 3.89
CA GLU A 34 -9.25 -8.57 4.93
C GLU A 34 -9.33 -7.05 5.14
N ILE A 35 -9.51 -6.28 4.07
CA ILE A 35 -9.66 -4.81 4.14
C ILE A 35 -11.03 -4.45 4.72
N VAL A 36 -12.10 -5.11 4.24
CA VAL A 36 -13.47 -4.85 4.69
C VAL A 36 -13.64 -5.21 6.17
N ALA A 37 -13.02 -6.29 6.63
CA ALA A 37 -13.04 -6.67 8.05
C ALA A 37 -12.44 -5.59 8.97
N LEU A 38 -11.39 -4.90 8.51
CA LEU A 38 -10.78 -3.78 9.25
C LEU A 38 -11.55 -2.46 9.11
N ASN A 39 -12.39 -2.36 8.08
CA ASN A 39 -13.14 -1.15 7.72
C ASN A 39 -14.61 -1.47 7.43
N PRO A 40 -15.44 -1.81 8.43
CA PRO A 40 -16.84 -2.22 8.20
C PRO A 40 -17.75 -1.16 7.55
N SER A 41 -17.32 0.11 7.51
CA SER A 41 -18.05 1.19 6.81
C SER A 41 -17.42 1.57 5.48
N LEU A 42 -16.44 0.81 4.99
CA LEU A 42 -15.86 1.00 3.68
C LEU A 42 -16.88 0.64 2.61
N THR A 43 -17.20 1.62 1.79
CA THR A 43 -18.09 1.53 0.63
C THR A 43 -17.29 1.97 -0.59
N VAL A 44 -16.91 1.00 -1.42
CA VAL A 44 -16.25 1.21 -2.71
C VAL A 44 -16.96 0.36 -3.77
N PRO A 45 -16.92 0.74 -5.05
CA PRO A 45 -17.39 -0.14 -6.12
C PRO A 45 -16.68 -1.51 -6.05
N ALA A 46 -17.42 -2.59 -6.30
CA ALA A 46 -16.84 -3.93 -6.31
C ALA A 46 -15.72 -4.04 -7.36
N GLY A 47 -14.63 -4.73 -7.03
CA GLY A 47 -13.46 -4.86 -7.89
C GLY A 47 -12.62 -3.59 -8.06
N THR A 48 -12.80 -2.57 -7.21
CA THR A 48 -11.98 -1.35 -7.27
C THR A 48 -10.50 -1.69 -7.04
N ALA A 49 -9.68 -1.57 -8.09
CA ALA A 49 -8.27 -1.93 -8.06
C ALA A 49 -7.44 -1.04 -7.12
N ILE A 50 -6.46 -1.65 -6.45
CA ILE A 50 -5.46 -0.95 -5.65
C ILE A 50 -4.27 -0.60 -6.55
N LYS A 51 -3.92 0.68 -6.60
CA LYS A 51 -2.74 1.15 -7.34
C LYS A 51 -1.57 1.36 -6.39
N VAL A 52 -0.68 0.39 -6.29
CA VAL A 52 0.49 0.50 -5.39
C VAL A 52 1.56 1.38 -6.03
N VAL A 53 2.10 2.34 -5.26
CA VAL A 53 3.28 3.12 -5.61
C VAL A 53 4.35 2.98 -4.53
N HIS A 54 5.60 2.82 -4.96
CA HIS A 54 6.76 2.69 -4.11
C HIS A 54 7.89 3.65 -4.55
N ARG A 55 8.90 3.81 -3.71
CA ARG A 55 10.12 4.53 -4.09
C ARG A 55 10.87 3.76 -5.16
N MET A 56 11.18 4.43 -6.27
CA MET A 56 11.91 3.83 -7.40
C MET A 56 13.40 3.63 -7.10
N LEU A 57 14.01 4.60 -6.42
CA LEU A 57 15.42 4.55 -6.01
C LEU A 57 15.54 4.26 -4.52
N GLY A 58 16.70 3.73 -4.14
CA GLY A 58 16.99 3.32 -2.77
C GLY A 58 16.66 4.41 -1.74
N SER A 59 15.96 4.05 -0.65
CA SER A 59 15.60 5.01 0.40
C SER A 59 15.51 4.39 1.79
N SER A 60 15.72 5.23 2.82
CA SER A 60 15.53 4.83 4.23
C SER A 60 14.07 4.49 4.53
N SER A 61 13.10 5.18 3.92
CA SER A 61 11.68 4.86 4.05
C SER A 61 11.34 3.50 3.42
N THR A 62 11.95 3.13 2.28
CA THR A 62 11.84 1.77 1.73
C THR A 62 12.37 0.73 2.72
N ALA A 63 13.56 0.99 3.30
CA ALA A 63 14.16 0.07 4.26
C ALA A 63 13.27 -0.11 5.49
N GLY A 64 12.82 0.99 6.12
CA GLY A 64 11.94 0.94 7.29
C GLY A 64 10.60 0.27 7.00
N PHE A 65 9.99 0.59 5.85
CA PHE A 65 8.71 0.00 5.44
C PHE A 65 8.83 -1.51 5.22
N THR A 66 9.80 -1.95 4.43
CA THR A 66 9.99 -3.39 4.13
C THR A 66 10.41 -4.18 5.37
N GLN A 67 11.20 -3.57 6.27
CA GLN A 67 11.54 -4.17 7.56
C GLN A 67 10.32 -4.32 8.48
N TYR A 68 9.46 -3.30 8.54
CA TYR A 68 8.18 -3.37 9.27
C TYR A 68 7.30 -4.51 8.76
N LEU A 69 7.16 -4.66 7.44
CA LEU A 69 6.35 -5.74 6.85
C LEU A 69 6.95 -7.12 7.13
N GLN A 70 8.26 -7.28 7.00
CA GLN A 70 8.95 -8.52 7.33
C GLN A 70 8.75 -8.91 8.80
N MET A 71 8.78 -7.95 9.72
CA MET A 71 8.54 -8.21 11.15
C MET A 71 7.07 -8.50 11.47
N LYS A 72 6.13 -7.75 10.88
CA LYS A 72 4.70 -7.85 11.23
C LYS A 72 3.99 -8.99 10.53
N CYS A 73 4.43 -9.37 9.34
CA CYS A 73 3.79 -10.45 8.58
C CYS A 73 4.79 -11.32 7.81
N PRO A 74 5.73 -11.99 8.49
CA PRO A 74 6.76 -12.81 7.85
C PRO A 74 6.20 -13.92 6.97
N ALA A 75 4.99 -14.42 7.26
CA ALA A 75 4.34 -15.46 6.46
C ALA A 75 3.79 -14.95 5.12
N SER A 76 3.44 -13.66 5.02
CA SER A 76 2.89 -13.06 3.78
C SER A 76 3.88 -12.19 3.02
N TRP A 77 4.99 -11.78 3.66
CA TRP A 77 6.01 -10.92 3.07
C TRP A 77 7.27 -11.70 2.68
N SER A 78 7.45 -11.94 1.38
CA SER A 78 8.61 -12.68 0.84
C SER A 78 9.57 -11.84 0.01
N LEU A 79 9.29 -10.54 -0.18
CA LEU A 79 10.08 -9.67 -1.06
C LEU A 79 11.42 -9.21 -0.44
N GLY A 80 11.70 -9.61 0.81
CA GLY A 80 12.88 -9.20 1.56
C GLY A 80 12.77 -7.77 2.14
N SER A 81 13.86 -7.31 2.76
CA SER A 81 13.94 -5.96 3.31
C SER A 81 15.24 -5.29 2.88
N GLY A 82 15.18 -3.97 2.67
CA GLY A 82 16.31 -3.19 2.21
C GLY A 82 15.90 -1.82 1.68
N SER A 83 16.89 -0.97 1.42
CA SER A 83 16.66 0.34 0.81
C SER A 83 16.16 0.22 -0.64
N THR A 84 16.48 -0.88 -1.30
CA THR A 84 15.99 -1.29 -2.62
C THR A 84 15.59 -2.77 -2.57
N ILE A 85 14.45 -3.12 -3.15
CA ILE A 85 13.98 -4.50 -3.34
C ILE A 85 13.35 -4.65 -4.73
N THR A 86 13.11 -5.89 -5.16
CA THR A 86 12.35 -6.17 -6.39
C THR A 86 10.86 -6.14 -6.10
N TRP A 87 10.20 -5.09 -6.58
CA TRP A 87 8.74 -4.93 -6.46
C TRP A 87 8.00 -5.70 -7.57
N PRO A 88 6.74 -6.11 -7.35
CA PRO A 88 5.92 -6.70 -8.41
C PRO A 88 5.76 -5.74 -9.59
N ALA A 89 5.83 -6.26 -10.82
CA ALA A 89 5.74 -5.46 -12.04
C ALA A 89 4.41 -4.72 -12.22
N SER A 90 3.38 -5.12 -11.46
CA SER A 90 2.07 -4.45 -11.42
C SER A 90 2.05 -3.17 -10.56
N THR A 91 3.16 -2.84 -9.89
CA THR A 91 3.29 -1.65 -9.03
C THR A 91 4.04 -0.52 -9.74
N ALA A 92 3.81 0.72 -9.30
CA ALA A 92 4.45 1.90 -9.86
C ALA A 92 5.66 2.35 -9.02
N GLY A 93 6.78 2.64 -9.68
CA GLY A 93 7.91 3.33 -9.05
C GLY A 93 7.79 4.84 -9.20
N ALA A 94 8.05 5.59 -8.13
CA ALA A 94 8.12 7.05 -8.18
C ALA A 94 9.43 7.60 -7.58
N GLN A 95 9.91 8.72 -8.13
CA GLN A 95 11.13 9.37 -7.68
C GLN A 95 10.87 10.25 -6.45
N GLY A 96 11.55 9.92 -5.35
CA GLY A 96 11.44 10.66 -4.08
C GLY A 96 10.03 10.63 -3.48
N SER A 97 9.88 11.24 -2.31
CA SER A 97 8.58 11.30 -1.61
C SER A 97 7.58 12.23 -2.29
N GLY A 98 8.06 13.29 -2.96
CA GLY A 98 7.22 14.16 -3.78
C GLY A 98 6.57 13.41 -4.95
N GLY A 99 7.32 12.53 -5.63
CA GLY A 99 6.77 11.70 -6.70
C GLY A 99 5.73 10.70 -6.21
N VAL A 100 5.98 10.05 -5.07
CA VAL A 100 5.00 9.15 -4.43
C VAL A 100 3.73 9.91 -4.03
N SER A 101 3.88 11.07 -3.37
CA SER A 101 2.74 11.90 -2.94
C SER A 101 1.91 12.37 -4.13
N ARG A 102 2.57 12.84 -5.20
CA ARG A 102 1.90 13.22 -6.44
C ARG A 102 1.16 12.05 -7.08
N TYR A 103 1.79 10.88 -7.18
CA TYR A 103 1.12 9.70 -7.73
C TYR A 103 -0.15 9.35 -6.94
N ILE A 104 -0.08 9.40 -5.61
CA ILE A 104 -1.22 9.14 -4.73
C ILE A 104 -2.35 10.17 -4.94
N ALA A 105 -2.02 11.44 -5.15
CA ALA A 105 -3.00 12.50 -5.41
C ALA A 105 -3.64 12.38 -6.81
N ASP A 106 -2.83 12.08 -7.83
CA ASP A 106 -3.26 11.98 -9.23
C ASP A 106 -4.01 10.67 -9.52
N ASN A 107 -3.92 9.67 -8.64
CA ASN A 107 -4.52 8.35 -8.82
C ASN A 107 -5.41 8.00 -7.64
N GLU A 108 -6.73 8.12 -7.82
CA GLU A 108 -7.68 7.54 -6.88
C GLU A 108 -7.39 6.06 -6.65
N TYR A 109 -7.61 5.63 -5.40
CA TYR A 109 -7.39 4.26 -4.93
C TYR A 109 -5.92 3.83 -4.89
N ALA A 110 -4.98 4.74 -5.09
CA ALA A 110 -3.56 4.45 -4.96
C ALA A 110 -3.11 4.34 -3.51
N ILE A 111 -2.03 3.62 -3.22
CA ILE A 111 -1.43 3.52 -1.89
C ILE A 111 0.09 3.53 -2.01
N GLY A 112 0.76 4.20 -1.07
CA GLY A 112 2.20 4.23 -0.96
C GLY A 112 2.63 4.58 0.45
N TYR A 113 3.93 4.61 0.68
CA TYR A 113 4.56 5.08 1.91
C TYR A 113 5.37 6.34 1.61
N LEU A 114 5.38 7.28 2.56
CA LEU A 114 6.18 8.50 2.50
C LEU A 114 7.19 8.50 3.64
N ASP A 115 8.20 9.37 3.56
CA ASP A 115 9.05 9.66 4.71
C ASP A 115 8.18 10.10 5.91
N ALA A 116 8.59 9.69 7.11
CA ALA A 116 7.98 10.13 8.36
C ALA A 116 8.45 11.54 8.75
#